data_AF-A0A2S9K0I7-F1
#
_entry.id   AF-A0A2S9K0I7-F1
#
_cell.length_a   1.000
_cell.length_b   1.000
_cell.length_c   1.000
_cell.angle_alpha   90.00
_cell.angle_beta   90.00
_cell.angle_gamma   90.00
#
_symmetry.space_group_name_H-M   'P 1'
#
loop_
_entity.id
_entity.type
_entity.pdbx_description
1 polymer ?
#
loop_
_entity_poly.entity_id
_entity_poly.type
_entity_poly.pdbx_seq_one_letter_code
_entity_poly.pdbx_strand_id
1 'polypeptide(L)' 'MQGGQANDQIWAAGNADTLRGGEGHDSLFGEQGNDLLDGGSGNDSLMGGDGTDTYVFGIGS' A
#
# COMPACT_ATOMS: atom_id res chain seq x y z
N MET A 1 -6.18 -5.81 -0.45
CA MET A 1 -5.97 -5.65 -1.91
C MET A 1 -4.53 -6.01 -2.24
N GLN A 2 -4.25 -6.49 -3.46
CA GLN A 2 -2.92 -6.95 -3.90
C GLN A 2 -2.70 -6.53 -5.36
N GLY A 3 -1.56 -5.89 -5.67
CA GLY A 3 -1.19 -5.44 -7.01
C GLY A 3 -0.58 -6.56 -7.87
N GLY A 4 0.52 -7.17 -7.41
CA GLY A 4 1.14 -8.31 -8.07
C GLY A 4 2.61 -8.09 -8.40
N GLN A 5 2.95 -8.05 -9.69
CA GLN A 5 4.34 -8.02 -10.19
C GLN A 5 4.59 -6.83 -11.12
N ALA A 6 3.61 -5.94 -11.24
CA ALA A 6 3.64 -4.80 -12.14
C ALA A 6 3.61 -3.51 -11.32
N ASN A 7 3.70 -2.38 -12.00
CA ASN A 7 3.49 -1.09 -11.36
C ASN A 7 1.97 -0.86 -11.20
N ASP A 8 1.49 -0.91 -9.98
CA ASP A 8 0.07 -0.88 -9.66
C ASP A 8 -0.34 0.45 -9.01
N GLN A 9 -1.61 0.82 -9.22
CA GLN A 9 -2.26 1.88 -8.45
C GLN A 9 -3.45 1.29 -7.70
N ILE A 10 -3.41 1.36 -6.38
CA ILE A 10 -4.39 0.72 -5.49
C ILE A 10 -4.98 1.78 -4.56
N TRP A 11 -6.30 1.93 -4.61
CA TRP A 11 -7.07 2.76 -3.68
C TRP A 11 -7.93 1.91 -2.77
N ALA A 12 -7.90 2.26 -1.49
CA ALA A 12 -8.73 1.69 -0.45
C ALA A 12 -10.08 2.40 -0.34
N ALA A 13 -10.94 1.90 0.55
CA ALA A 13 -12.20 2.54 0.89
C ALA A 13 -12.06 3.28 2.23
N GLY A 14 -13.14 3.91 2.71
CA GLY A 14 -13.11 4.67 3.96
C GLY A 14 -13.13 3.84 5.25
N ASN A 15 -12.49 2.67 5.28
CA ASN A 15 -12.34 1.86 6.49
C ASN A 15 -10.90 1.34 6.59
N ALA A 16 -10.55 0.74 7.73
CA ALA A 16 -9.27 0.05 7.88
C ALA A 16 -9.08 -1.03 6.81
N ASP A 17 -8.05 -0.86 5.99
CA ASP A 17 -7.73 -1.69 4.84
C ASP A 17 -6.31 -2.28 4.93
N THR A 18 -6.06 -3.29 4.10
CA THR A 18 -4.72 -3.85 3.89
C THR A 18 -4.39 -3.79 2.40
N LEU A 19 -3.36 -3.03 2.06
CA LEU A 19 -2.89 -2.77 0.71
C LEU A 19 -1.51 -3.40 0.56
N ARG A 20 -1.35 -4.22 -0.48
CA ARG A 20 -0.07 -4.82 -0.85
C ARG A 20 0.25 -4.52 -2.31
N GLY A 21 1.37 -3.86 -2.57
CA GLY A 21 1.86 -3.57 -3.91
C GLY A 21 2.34 -4.85 -4.58
N GLY A 22 3.49 -5.36 -4.13
CA GLY A 22 4.07 -6.61 -4.62
C GLY A 22 5.45 -6.34 -5.19
N GLU A 23 5.75 -6.81 -6.40
CA GLU A 23 6.92 -6.30 -7.13
C GLU A 23 6.49 -5.18 -8.05
N GLY A 24 7.29 -4.13 -8.18
CA GLY A 24 7.01 -3.05 -9.11
C GLY A 24 7.34 -1.68 -8.55
N HIS A 25 6.71 -0.65 -9.09
CA HIS A 25 6.77 0.71 -8.56
C HIS A 25 5.34 1.14 -8.31
N ASP A 26 4.87 0.87 -7.10
CA ASP A 26 3.44 0.91 -6.79
C ASP A 26 3.02 2.23 -6.17
N SER A 27 1.74 2.57 -6.31
CA SER A 27 1.10 3.69 -5.61
C SER A 27 -0.10 3.19 -4.82
N LEU A 28 0.00 3.22 -3.49
CA LEU A 28 -1.01 2.72 -2.57
C LEU A 28 -1.64 3.89 -1.81
N PHE A 29 -2.98 3.97 -1.80
CA PHE A 29 -3.76 5.03 -1.17
C PHE A 29 -4.79 4.43 -0.19
N GLY A 30 -4.65 4.69 1.11
CA GLY A 30 -5.48 4.15 2.21
C GLY A 30 -6.78 4.94 2.49
N GLU A 31 -6.86 6.20 2.06
CA GLU A 31 -8.03 7.07 2.25
C GLU A 31 -8.38 7.34 3.73
N GLN A 32 -9.44 6.75 4.28
CA GLN A 32 -9.84 6.93 5.70
C GLN A 32 -9.80 5.57 6.38
N GLY A 33 -9.21 5.48 7.56
CA GLY A 33 -9.09 4.21 8.27
C GLY A 33 -7.77 4.08 9.00
N ASN A 34 -7.59 2.96 9.69
CA ASN A 34 -6.26 2.62 10.20
C ASN A 34 -5.69 1.56 9.28
N ASP A 35 -4.88 1.97 8.32
CA ASP A 35 -4.52 1.12 7.21
C ASP A 35 -3.18 0.43 7.39
N LEU A 36 -3.02 -0.73 6.74
CA LEU A 36 -1.73 -1.38 6.57
C LEU A 36 -1.33 -1.28 5.10
N LEU A 37 -0.23 -0.57 4.84
CA LEU A 37 0.34 -0.37 3.52
C LEU A 37 1.68 -1.08 3.41
N ASP A 38 1.78 -2.05 2.51
CA ASP A 38 2.97 -2.83 2.22
C ASP A 38 3.32 -2.65 0.73
N GLY A 39 4.34 -1.85 0.43
CA GLY A 39 4.77 -1.61 -0.96
C GLY A 39 5.34 -2.86 -1.62
N GLY A 40 6.04 -3.69 -0.86
CA GLY A 40 6.79 -4.82 -1.39
C GLY A 40 8.16 -4.41 -1.95
N SER A 41 8.51 -4.87 -3.15
CA SER A 41 9.80 -4.62 -3.80
C SER A 41 9.72 -3.52 -4.84
N GLY A 42 10.75 -2.67 -4.86
CA GLY A 42 10.88 -1.55 -5.78
C GLY A 42 10.70 -0.20 -5.10
N ASN A 43 10.36 0.81 -5.90
CA ASN A 43 10.26 2.20 -5.45
C ASN A 43 8.79 2.60 -5.38
N ASP A 44 8.20 2.49 -4.19
CA ASP A 44 6.77 2.66 -3.98
C ASP A 44 6.42 4.02 -3.39
N SER A 45 5.20 4.46 -3.67
CA SER A 45 4.55 5.62 -3.06
C SER A 45 3.40 5.16 -2.20
N LEU A 46 3.48 5.35 -0.89
CA LEU A 46 2.48 4.92 0.08
C LEU A 46 1.84 6.15 0.74
N MET A 47 0.51 6.29 0.62
CA MET A 47 -0.27 7.35 1.25
C MET A 47 -1.39 6.73 2.08
N GLY A 48 -1.22 6.71 3.41
CA GLY A 48 -2.21 6.16 4.34
C GLY A 48 -3.50 6.97 4.39
N GLY A 49 -3.38 8.30 4.48
CA GLY A 49 -4.55 9.18 4.54
C GLY A 49 -4.93 9.53 5.98
N ASP A 50 -6.22 9.56 6.27
CA ASP A 50 -6.77 9.92 7.58
C ASP A 50 -6.83 8.69 8.50
N GLY A 51 -6.08 8.72 9.59
CA GLY A 51 -6.15 7.73 10.67
C GLY A 51 -4.78 7.34 11.19
N THR A 52 -4.69 6.18 11.84
CA THR A 52 -3.42 5.64 12.35
C THR A 52 -2.95 4.51 11.46
N ASP A 53 -2.05 4.84 10.54
CA ASP A 53 -1.58 3.91 9.53
C ASP A 53 -0.27 3.22 9.91
N THR A 54 -0.08 2.03 9.36
CA THR A 54 1.13 1.23 9.47
C THR A 54 1.74 1.02 8.10
N TYR A 55 2.98 1.48 7.94
CA TYR A 55 3.77 1.29 6.72
C TYR A 55 4.75 0.14 6.96
N VAL A 56 4.65 -0.90 6.14
CA VAL A 56 5.54 -2.05 6.20
C VAL A 56 6.64 -1.85 5.17
N PHE A 57 7.88 -1.81 5.65
CA PHE A 57 9.09 -1.82 4.82
C PHE A 57 9.84 -3.12 5.05
N GLY A 58 10.05 -3.88 3.99
CA GLY A 58 10.85 -5.11 4.00
C GLY A 58 11.95 -5.06 2.95
N ILE A 59 12.86 -6.04 3.00
CA ILE A 59 13.66 -6.35 1.81
C ILE A 59 12.63 -6.92 0.83
N GLY A 60 12.24 -6.13 -0.17
CA GLY A 60 11.28 -6.55 -1.18
C GLY A 60 11.61 -7.97 -1.66
N SER A 61 10.61 -8.86 -1.61
CA SER A 61 10.76 -10.28 -1.93
C SER A 61 11.19 -10.50 -3.37
#